data_AF-A0A7X5SCU0-F1
#
_entry.id   AF-A0A7X5SCU0-F1
#
_cell.length_a   1.000
_cell.length_b   1.000
_cell.length_c   1.000
_cell.angle_alpha   90.00
_cell.angle_beta   90.00
_cell.angle_gamma   90.00
#
_symmetry.space_group_name_H-M   'P 1'
#
loop_
_entity.id
_entity.type
_entity.pdbx_description
1 polymer ?
#
loop_
_entity_poly.entity_id
_entity_poly.type
_entity_poly.pdbx_seq_one_letter_code
_entity_poly.pdbx_strand_id
1 'polypeptide(L)' 'RRVTPDVPVLSEESAHIAWEERQYWTSYWLVDPLDGTREFVKRNGEFSVNIALIHMGAPVLGVVQAPVDGRVWYAAR' A
#
# COMPACT_ATOMS: atom_id res chain seq x y z
N ARG A 1 -1.50 7.16 10.03
CA ARG A 1 -0.42 7.25 11.04
C ARG A 1 -0.87 7.14 12.51
N ARG A 2 -2.14 7.33 12.89
CA ARG A 2 -2.56 7.23 14.33
C ARG A 2 -2.50 5.83 14.94
N VAL A 3 -2.70 4.77 14.13
CA VAL A 3 -2.80 3.39 14.64
C VAL A 3 -1.43 2.74 14.83
N THR A 4 -0.47 3.02 13.95
CA THR A 4 0.91 2.50 14.01
C THR A 4 1.89 3.62 13.64
N PRO A 5 2.13 4.61 14.52
CA PRO A 5 2.96 5.77 14.19
C PRO A 5 4.42 5.41 13.93
N ASP A 6 4.91 4.33 14.56
CA ASP A 6 6.31 3.89 14.49
C ASP A 6 6.61 2.94 13.33
N VAL A 7 5.57 2.51 12.59
CA VAL A 7 5.74 1.62 11.43
C VAL A 7 5.89 2.48 10.18
N PRO A 8 7.04 2.44 9.49
CA PRO A 8 7.27 3.22 8.29
C PRO A 8 6.25 2.91 7.18
N VAL A 9 6.08 3.87 6.27
CA VAL A 9 5.24 3.70 5.07
C VAL A 9 6.13 3.86 3.86
N LEU A 10 6.18 2.81 3.02
CA LEU A 10 6.76 2.83 1.70
C LEU A 10 5.62 2.95 0.69
N SER A 11 5.70 3.94 -0.19
CA SER A 11 4.71 4.14 -1.25
C SER A 11 5.40 4.56 -2.54
N GLU A 12 4.77 4.31 -3.69
CA GLU A 12 5.25 4.79 -5.00
C GLU A 12 5.56 6.30 -4.96
N GLU A 13 4.66 7.11 -4.40
CA GLU A 13 4.86 8.57 -4.28
C GLU A 13 5.90 8.95 -3.21
N SER A 14 6.21 8.01 -2.30
CA SER A 14 7.19 8.18 -1.22
C SER A 14 8.52 7.46 -1.50
N ALA A 15 8.80 7.13 -2.77
CA ALA A 15 9.99 6.37 -3.19
C ALA A 15 11.34 7.07 -2.95
N HIS A 16 11.33 8.26 -2.33
CA HIS A 16 12.53 9.03 -1.98
C HIS A 16 13.29 8.49 -0.75
N ILE A 17 12.73 7.52 -0.02
CA ILE A 17 13.46 6.87 1.09
C ILE A 17 14.52 5.93 0.51
N ALA A 18 15.78 6.24 0.81
CA ALA A 18 16.94 5.51 0.29
C ALA A 18 16.88 4.02 0.64
N TRP A 19 17.39 3.18 -0.26
CA TRP A 19 17.49 1.74 -0.04
C TRP A 19 18.29 1.43 1.24
N GLU A 20 19.35 2.19 1.46
CA GLU A 20 20.29 2.03 2.56
C GLU A 20 19.60 2.15 3.92
N GLU A 21 18.53 2.93 3.99
CA GLU A 21 17.69 3.09 5.18
C GLU A 21 16.67 1.96 5.31
N ARG A 22 15.88 1.71 4.25
CA ARG A 22 14.74 0.79 4.32
C ARG A 22 15.12 -0.70 4.33
N GLN A 23 16.33 -1.06 3.90
CA GLN A 23 16.80 -2.45 3.92
C GLN A 23 16.83 -3.06 5.33
N TYR A 24 16.90 -2.24 6.37
CA TYR A 24 16.91 -2.67 7.77
C TYR A 24 15.52 -2.74 8.41
N TRP A 25 14.46 -2.36 7.69
CA TRP A 25 13.12 -2.36 8.26
C TRP A 25 12.59 -3.79 8.43
N THR A 26 12.30 -4.15 9.67
CA THR A 26 11.63 -5.41 9.99
C THR A 26 10.15 -5.38 9.61
N SER A 27 9.48 -4.24 9.79
CA SER A 27 8.07 -4.09 9.41
C SER A 27 7.83 -2.74 8.76
N TYR A 28 6.98 -2.71 7.74
CA TYR A 28 6.57 -1.47 7.08
C TYR A 28 5.24 -1.67 6.35
N TRP A 29 4.49 -0.58 6.19
CA TRP A 29 3.35 -0.53 5.30
C TRP A 29 3.84 -0.30 3.87
N LEU A 30 3.42 -1.14 2.94
CA LEU A 30 3.58 -0.94 1.51
C LEU A 30 2.24 -0.44 0.96
N VAL A 31 2.24 0.77 0.38
CA VAL A 31 1.01 1.45 -0.04
C VAL A 31 1.12 1.91 -1.49
N ASP A 32 0.23 1.43 -2.32
CA ASP A 32 -0.08 2.02 -3.62
C ASP A 32 -1.38 2.82 -3.48
N PRO A 33 -1.32 4.16 -3.48
CA PRO A 33 -2.51 4.99 -3.30
C PRO A 33 -3.42 4.99 -4.53
N LEU A 34 -2.91 4.61 -5.70
CA LEU A 34 -3.66 4.64 -6.95
C LEU A 34 -3.08 3.66 -7.98
N ASP A 35 -3.49 2.41 -7.88
CA ASP A 35 -3.28 1.43 -8.94
C ASP A 35 -4.37 1.58 -10.00
N GLY A 36 -3.98 1.68 -11.27
CA GLY A 36 -4.89 2.03 -12.38
C GLY A 36 -4.92 3.53 -12.72
N THR A 37 -3.79 4.24 -12.63
CA THR A 37 -3.70 5.70 -12.94
C THR A 37 -4.28 6.07 -14.30
N ARG A 38 -4.11 5.24 -15.33
CA ARG A 38 -4.64 5.52 -16.68
C ARG A 38 -6.17 5.46 -16.70
N GLU A 39 -6.72 4.46 -16.03
CA GLU A 39 -8.14 4.21 -15.84
C GLU A 39 -8.77 5.33 -14.99
N PHE A 40 -8.07 5.76 -13.94
CA PHE A 40 -8.43 6.92 -13.14
C PHE A 40 -8.52 8.21 -14.00
N VAL A 41 -7.52 8.50 -14.83
CA VAL A 41 -7.52 9.64 -15.75
C VAL A 41 -8.67 9.56 -16.76
N LYS A 42 -8.98 8.34 -17.24
CA LYS A 42 -10.12 8.08 -18.14
C LYS A 42 -11.48 8.13 -17.46
N ARG A 43 -11.54 8.20 -16.12
CA ARG A 43 -12.79 8.19 -15.31
C ARG A 43 -13.68 6.98 -15.60
N ASN A 44 -13.08 5.84 -15.93
CA ASN A 44 -13.82 4.59 -16.15
C ASN A 44 -14.11 3.82 -14.84
N GLY A 45 -13.51 4.26 -13.73
CA GLY A 45 -13.75 3.73 -12.39
C GLY A 45 -12.99 2.46 -12.04
N GLU A 46 -12.07 2.02 -12.90
CA GLU A 46 -11.26 0.82 -12.69
C GLU A 46 -9.92 1.19 -12.05
N PHE A 47 -9.94 1.53 -10.76
CA PHE A 47 -8.73 1.78 -9.98
C PHE A 47 -8.89 1.26 -8.56
N SER A 48 -7.77 1.04 -7.89
CA SER A 48 -7.76 0.52 -6.53
C SER A 48 -6.71 1.20 -5.64
N VAL A 49 -6.93 1.08 -4.34
CA VAL A 49 -5.94 1.40 -3.31
C VAL A 49 -5.44 0.08 -2.75
N ASN A 50 -4.13 -0.14 -2.81
CA ASN A 50 -3.49 -1.37 -2.34
C ASN A 50 -2.66 -1.08 -1.10
N ILE A 51 -2.91 -1.83 -0.02
CA ILE A 51 -2.21 -1.68 1.26
C ILE A 51 -1.75 -3.05 1.72
N ALA A 52 -0.47 -3.20 2.03
CA ALA A 52 0.07 -4.39 2.65
C ALA A 52 0.89 -4.05 3.88
N LEU A 53 0.81 -4.88 4.92
CA LEU A 53 1.78 -4.88 6.00
C LEU A 53 2.83 -5.93 5.68
N ILE A 54 4.07 -5.49 5.49
CA ILE A 54 5.22 -6.37 5.32
C ILE A 54 5.86 -6.56 6.70
N HIS A 55 6.16 -7.81 7.04
CA HIS A 55 6.92 -8.17 8.22
C HIS A 55 7.97 -9.23 7.85
N MET A 56 9.23 -8.98 8.20
CA MET A 56 10.37 -9.85 7.88
C MET A 56 10.44 -10.21 6.39
N GLY A 57 10.16 -9.23 5.53
CA GLY A 57 10.19 -9.38 4.07
C GLY A 57 8.98 -10.13 3.48
N ALA A 58 7.98 -10.50 4.27
CA ALA A 58 6.77 -11.18 3.78
C ALA A 58 5.49 -10.38 4.10
N PRO A 59 4.48 -10.38 3.20
CA PRO A 59 3.18 -9.78 3.50
C PRO A 59 2.45 -10.61 4.56
N VAL A 60 2.03 -9.96 5.64
CA VAL A 60 1.23 -10.59 6.73
C VAL A 60 -0.22 -10.11 6.76
N LEU A 61 -0.48 -8.96 6.13
CA LEU A 61 -1.82 -8.42 5.88
C LEU A 61 -1.81 -7.78 4.49
N GLY A 62 -2.87 -7.98 3.72
CA GLY A 62 -3.13 -7.29 2.47
C GLY A 62 -4.57 -6.81 2.40
N VAL A 63 -4.77 -5.61 1.86
CA VAL A 63 -6.07 -4.98 1.63
C VAL A 63 -6.05 -4.37 0.22
N VAL A 64 -7.07 -4.69 -0.57
CA VAL A 64 -7.35 -4.05 -1.86
C VAL A 64 -8.71 -3.40 -1.73
N GLN A 65 -8.77 -2.10 -1.99
CA GLN A 65 -10.02 -1.36 -2.00
C GLN A 65 -10.30 -0.87 -3.42
N ALA A 66 -11.45 -1.23 -3.98
CA ALA A 66 -12.01 -0.59 -5.17
C ALA A 66 -13.00 0.50 -4.69
N PRO A 67 -12.67 1.79 -4.82
CA PRO A 67 -13.48 2.85 -4.20
C PRO A 67 -14.82 3.07 -4.91
N VAL A 68 -14.87 2.82 -6.21
CA VAL A 68 -16.02 3.14 -7.07
C VAL A 68 -17.21 2.22 -6.81
N ASP A 69 -16.95 0.94 -6.58
CA ASP A 69 -17.97 -0.05 -6.23
C ASP A 69 -18.07 -0.29 -4.71
N GLY A 70 -17.22 0.37 -3.92
CA GLY A 70 -17.17 0.25 -2.46
C GLY A 70 -16.68 -1.12 -1.98
N ARG A 71 -16.02 -1.91 -2.85
CA ARG A 71 -15.56 -3.25 -2.48
C ARG A 71 -14.21 -3.19 -1.78
N VAL A 72 -14.06 -4.07 -0.80
CA VAL A 72 -12.81 -4.30 -0.08
C VAL A 72 -12.55 -5.80 -0.05
N TRP A 73 -11.36 -6.18 -0.48
CA TRP A 73 -10.81 -7.52 -0.29
C TRP A 73 -9.67 -7.43 0.71
N TYR A 74 -9.56 -8.44 1.56
CA TYR A 74 -8.43 -8.54 2.49
C TYR A 74 -8.04 -9.99 2.72
N ALA A 75 -6.78 -10.18 3.08
CA ALA A 75 -6.23 -11.45 3.51
C ALA A 75 -5.19 -11.21 4.59
N ALA A 76 -5.13 -12.12 5.56
CA ALA A 76 -4.12 -12.14 6.61
C ALA A 76 -3.56 -13.55 6.74
N ARG A 77 -2.28 -13.64 7.10
CA ARG A 77 -1.57 -14.90 7.34
C ARG A 77 -1.64 -15.31 8.81
#